data_AF-C0ZGL4-F1
#
_entry.id   AF-C0ZGL4-F1
#
_cell.length_a   1.000
_cell.length_b   1.000
_cell.length_c   1.000
_cell.angle_alpha   90.00
_cell.angle_beta   90.00
_cell.angle_gamma   90.00
#
_symmetry.space_group_name_H-M   'P 1'
#
loop_
_entity.id
_entity.type
_entity.pdbx_description
1 polymer ?
#
loop_
_entity_poly.entity_id
_entity_poly.type
_entity_poly.pdbx_seq_one_letter_code
_entity_poly.pdbx_strand_id
1 'polypeptide(L)' 'MIKEIKQNQWKNQPVKISVEQAEKIALAKVNGNIIKLDEDDHHSVYEVEVRSAKGQEVDLEISSTTGAVLDVDWDD' A
#
# COMPACT_ATOMS: atom_id res chain seq x y z
N MET A 1 4.52 -19.95 15.59
CA MET A 1 4.16 -20.39 14.23
C MET A 1 2.81 -19.76 13.84
N ILE A 2 2.76 -18.44 13.60
CA ILE A 2 1.51 -17.70 13.30
C ILE A 2 1.64 -16.70 12.13
N LYS A 3 2.81 -16.62 11.47
CA LYS A 3 3.01 -15.69 10.34
C LYS A 3 2.39 -16.20 9.02
N GLU A 4 2.07 -17.49 8.90
CA GLU A 4 1.74 -18.11 7.60
C GLU A 4 0.24 -18.03 7.21
N ILE A 5 -0.67 -17.73 8.16
CA ILE A 5 -2.12 -17.72 7.87
C ILE A 5 -2.58 -16.40 7.21
N LYS A 6 -1.87 -15.28 7.45
CA LYS A 6 -2.23 -13.99 6.85
C LYS A 6 -2.05 -13.96 5.33
N GLN A 7 -1.17 -14.81 4.79
CA GLN A 7 -0.81 -14.74 3.38
C GLN A 7 -1.87 -15.27 2.40
N ASN A 8 -2.85 -16.03 2.89
CA ASN A 8 -3.86 -16.66 2.05
C ASN A 8 -5.14 -15.84 1.87
N GLN A 9 -5.23 -14.65 2.49
CA GLN A 9 -6.43 -13.79 2.46
C GLN A 9 -6.42 -12.75 1.33
N TRP A 10 -5.27 -12.46 0.71
CA TRP A 10 -5.09 -11.38 -0.27
C TRP A 10 -4.82 -11.85 -1.71
N LYS A 11 -4.74 -13.17 -1.96
CA LYS A 11 -4.41 -13.72 -3.29
C LYS A 11 -5.58 -13.78 -4.28
N ASN A 12 -6.80 -13.34 -3.92
CA ASN A 12 -7.95 -13.43 -4.84
C ASN A 12 -9.16 -12.55 -4.44
N GLN A 13 -8.95 -11.40 -3.81
CA GLN A 13 -10.06 -10.51 -3.45
C GLN A 13 -10.37 -9.55 -4.61
N PRO A 14 -11.65 -9.24 -4.88
CA PRO A 14 -11.98 -8.24 -5.89
C PRO A 14 -11.36 -6.89 -5.51
N VAL A 15 -10.73 -6.22 -6.48
CA VAL A 15 -10.33 -4.82 -6.37
C VAL A 15 -11.61 -3.99 -6.21
N LYS A 16 -11.68 -3.18 -5.15
CA LYS A 16 -12.85 -2.35 -4.82
C LYS A 16 -12.54 -0.88 -4.67
N ILE A 17 -11.29 -0.52 -4.40
CA ILE A 17 -10.85 0.87 -4.39
C ILE A 17 -10.01 1.13 -5.64
N SER A 18 -10.03 2.36 -6.15
CA SER A 18 -9.18 2.74 -7.26
C SER A 18 -7.76 3.11 -6.81
N VAL A 19 -6.84 3.17 -7.77
CA VAL A 19 -5.50 3.75 -7.62
C VAL A 19 -5.56 5.13 -6.96
N GLU A 20 -6.41 6.03 -7.44
CA GLU A 20 -6.57 7.38 -6.85
C GLU A 20 -7.02 7.34 -5.37
N GLN A 21 -7.83 6.35 -4.99
CA GLN A 21 -8.20 6.16 -3.58
C GLN A 21 -7.02 5.67 -2.75
N ALA A 22 -6.19 4.77 -3.29
CA ALA A 22 -4.96 4.31 -2.63
C ALA A 22 -3.96 5.45 -2.43
N GLU A 23 -3.76 6.32 -3.43
CA GLU A 23 -2.92 7.53 -3.32
C GLU A 23 -3.39 8.46 -2.20
N LYS A 24 -4.71 8.72 -2.14
CA LYS A 24 -5.30 9.55 -1.07
C LYS A 24 -5.08 8.95 0.31
N ILE A 25 -5.19 7.63 0.44
CA ILE A 25 -4.94 6.93 1.70
C ILE A 25 -3.45 7.03 2.08
N ALA A 26 -2.55 6.82 1.12
CA ALA A 26 -1.11 6.92 1.34
C ALA A 26 -0.69 8.34 1.78
N LEU A 27 -1.15 9.38 1.09
CA LEU A 27 -0.86 10.78 1.42
C LEU A 27 -1.52 11.23 2.74
N ALA A 28 -2.64 10.64 3.13
CA ALA A 28 -3.23 10.87 4.44
C ALA A 28 -2.39 10.23 5.57
N LYS A 29 -1.63 9.17 5.25
CA LYS A 29 -0.77 8.47 6.21
C LYS A 29 0.63 9.08 6.31
N VAL A 30 1.19 9.49 5.17
CA VAL A 30 2.54 10.05 5.06
C VAL A 30 2.46 11.39 4.35
N ASN A 31 2.84 12.45 5.07
CA ASN A 31 2.94 13.78 4.47
C ASN A 31 4.15 13.81 3.51
N GLY A 32 3.88 13.93 2.22
CA GLY A 32 4.89 13.82 1.18
C GLY A 32 4.28 13.89 -0.21
N ASN A 33 4.99 13.34 -1.19
CA ASN A 33 4.52 13.19 -2.56
C ASN A 33 4.65 11.73 -3.00
N ILE A 34 3.67 11.23 -3.73
CA ILE A 34 3.76 9.92 -4.39
C ILE A 34 4.90 9.98 -5.42
N ILE A 35 5.83 9.03 -5.35
CA ILE A 35 6.91 8.89 -6.33
C ILE A 35 6.70 7.69 -7.24
N LYS A 36 5.99 6.66 -6.75
CA LYS A 36 5.65 5.47 -7.53
C LYS A 36 4.38 4.82 -7.00
N LEU A 37 3.65 4.19 -7.89
CA LEU A 37 2.52 3.34 -7.57
C LEU A 37 2.53 2.16 -8.52
N ASP A 38 2.56 0.95 -7.97
CA ASP A 38 2.47 -0.28 -8.74
C ASP A 38 1.18 -1.03 -8.37
N GLU A 39 0.49 -1.47 -9.41
CA GLU A 39 -0.60 -2.43 -9.30
C GLU A 39 0.04 -3.81 -9.49
N ASP A 40 0.19 -4.58 -8.42
CA ASP A 40 0.63 -5.96 -8.57
C ASP A 40 -0.55 -6.76 -9.15
N ASP A 41 -0.52 -7.01 -10.46
CA ASP A 41 -1.57 -7.68 -11.25
C ASP A 41 -2.03 -9.03 -10.67
N HIS A 42 -1.27 -9.64 -9.75
CA HIS A 42 -1.61 -10.91 -9.12
C HIS A 42 -2.07 -10.76 -7.67
N HIS A 43 -2.01 -9.57 -7.08
CA HIS A 43 -2.23 -9.34 -5.66
C HIS A 43 -3.27 -8.25 -5.41
N SER A 44 -4.19 -8.46 -4.46
CA SER A 44 -5.20 -7.47 -4.06
C SER A 44 -4.61 -6.36 -3.17
N VAL A 45 -3.44 -5.82 -3.54
CA VAL A 45 -2.66 -4.84 -2.79
C VAL A 45 -2.11 -3.79 -3.75
N TYR A 46 -2.21 -2.53 -3.36
CA TYR A 46 -1.51 -1.41 -3.98
C TYR A 46 -0.22 -1.16 -3.22
N GLU A 47 0.90 -1.10 -3.93
CA GLU A 47 2.19 -0.67 -3.39
C GLU A 47 2.38 0.80 -3.77
N VAL A 48 2.52 1.66 -2.77
CA VAL A 48 2.63 3.10 -2.95
C VAL A 48 3.90 3.60 -2.29
N GLU A 49 4.83 4.09 -3.11
CA GLU A 49 6.07 4.71 -2.62
C GLU A 49 5.85 6.23 -2.46
N VAL A 50 6.14 6.74 -1.26
CA VAL A 50 5.98 8.15 -0.90
C VAL A 50 7.31 8.73 -0.47
N ARG A 51 7.74 9.81 -1.15
CA ARG A 51 8.83 10.64 -0.64
C ARG A 51 8.26 11.59 0.41
N SER A 52 8.56 11.31 1.67
CA SER A 52 8.13 12.15 2.80
C SER A 52 8.67 13.57 2.68
N ALA A 53 8.02 14.52 3.39
CA ALA A 53 8.47 15.91 3.45
C ALA A 53 9.91 16.07 4.03
N LYS A 54 10.44 15.03 4.69
CA LYS A 54 11.81 14.99 5.21
C LYS A 54 12.81 14.40 4.21
N GLY A 55 12.35 13.95 3.05
CA GLY A 55 13.17 13.37 1.99
C GLY A 55 13.42 11.86 2.10
N GLN A 56 12.85 11.20 3.10
CA GLN A 56 12.88 9.73 3.27
C GLN A 56 11.82 9.08 2.38
N GLU A 57 12.14 7.93 1.81
CA GLU A 57 11.24 7.10 1.01
C GLU A 57 10.45 6.16 1.94
N VAL A 58 9.18 5.99 1.65
CA VAL A 58 8.23 5.25 2.50
C VAL A 58 7.34 4.41 1.62
N ASP A 59 7.38 3.10 1.83
CA ASP A 59 6.60 2.14 1.05
C ASP A 59 5.36 1.75 1.83
N LEU A 60 4.19 1.91 1.21
CA LEU A 60 2.91 1.55 1.81
C LEU A 60 2.24 0.45 1.02
N GLU A 61 1.93 -0.66 1.69
CA GLU A 61 1.04 -1.69 1.16
C GLU A 61 -0.40 -1.39 1.58
N ILE A 62 -1.30 -1.20 0.62
CA ILE A 62 -2.71 -0.86 0.87
C ILE A 62 -3.60 -1.93 0.25
N SER A 63 -4.53 -2.50 1.03
CA SER A 63 -5.50 -3.47 0.52
C SER A 63 -6.38 -2.85 -0.57
N SER A 64 -6.32 -3.38 -1.79
CA SER A 64 -7.13 -2.90 -2.91
C SER A 64 -8.63 -3.22 -2.77
N THR A 65 -9.01 -4.06 -1.80
CA THR A 65 -10.40 -4.43 -1.49
C THR A 65 -11.01 -3.57 -0.37
N THR A 66 -10.20 -3.10 0.59
CA THR A 66 -10.72 -2.46 1.81
C THR A 66 -10.17 -1.06 2.06
N GLY A 67 -9.05 -0.68 1.42
CA GLY A 67 -8.31 0.54 1.74
C GLY A 67 -7.54 0.49 3.06
N ALA A 68 -7.46 -0.67 3.71
CA ALA A 68 -6.64 -0.83 4.91
C ALA A 68 -5.16 -0.76 4.55
N VAL A 69 -4.40 0.08 5.27
CA VAL A 69 -2.93 0.05 5.23
C VAL A 69 -2.47 -1.23 5.93
N LEU A 70 -1.83 -2.11 5.18
CA LEU A 70 -1.37 -3.43 5.61
C LEU A 70 0.05 -3.35 6.20
N ASP A 71 0.90 -2.56 5.57
CA ASP A 71 2.29 -2.35 5.97
C ASP A 71 2.76 -0.92 5.65
N VAL A 72 3.79 -0.45 6.37
CA VAL A 72 4.45 0.84 6.18
C VAL A 72 5.93 0.64 6.51
N ASP A 73 6.76 0.63 5.48
CA ASP A 73 8.21 0.51 5.60
C ASP A 73 8.88 1.87 5.30
N TRP A 74 9.93 2.20 6.04
CA TRP A 74 10.65 3.46 5.90
C TRP A 74 12.08 3.11 5.51
N ASP A 75 12.48 3.42 4.28
CA ASP A 75 13.85 3.22 3.82
C ASP A 75 14.77 4.24 4.53
N ASP A 76 15.81 3.75 5.23
CA ASP A 76 16.68 4.52 6.13
C ASP A 76 17.97 5.02 5.43
#